data_AF-A0A839RSH1-F1
#
_entry.id   AF-A0A839RSH1-F1
#
_cell.length_a   1.000
_cell.length_b   1.000
_cell.length_c   1.000
_cell.angle_alpha   90.00
_cell.angle_beta   90.00
_cell.angle_gamma   90.00
#
_symmetry.space_group_name_H-M   'P 1'
#
loop_
_entity.id
_entity.type
_entity.pdbx_description
1 polymer ?
#
loop_
_entity_poly.entity_id
_entity_poly.type
_entity_poly.pdbx_seq_one_letter_code
_entity_poly.pdbx_strand_id
1 'polypeptide(L)'
;MAGSLRDVLLSDENRDAFVADARTVLDEEVRAKRGPTGVMLKGAYKTVNAVHATFVNSVIRVLLPDFLEQLQPHWDAFTSAGERDFGTFLAGRGDEAADELLAIVDRRAEASAYRSIAKLYGQLRGQAHKHVVQALPRVGTLIQRGMAAAD
;
A
#
# COMPACT_ATOMS: atom_id res chain seq x y z
N MET A 1 -13.16 -5.86 21.95
CA MET A 1 -12.21 -6.52 21.04
C MET A 1 -12.05 -5.58 19.88
N ALA A 2 -10.88 -4.97 19.69
CA ALA A 2 -10.65 -4.20 18.47
C ALA A 2 -10.82 -5.15 17.28
N GLY A 3 -11.57 -4.72 16.25
CA GLY A 3 -11.74 -5.51 15.03
C GLY A 3 -10.41 -5.67 14.29
N SER A 4 -10.38 -6.52 13.25
CA SER A 4 -9.20 -6.60 12.38
C SER A 4 -8.94 -5.24 11.71
N LEU A 5 -7.71 -5.00 11.25
CA LEU A 5 -7.34 -3.84 10.44
C LEU A 5 -8.34 -3.65 9.29
N ARG A 6 -8.67 -4.73 8.60
CA ARG A 6 -9.63 -4.72 7.48
C ARG A 6 -11.02 -4.29 7.94
N ASP A 7 -11.52 -4.86 9.03
CA ASP A 7 -12.88 -4.58 9.52
C ASP A 7 -13.02 -3.13 10.02
N VAL A 8 -11.99 -2.64 10.70
CA VAL A 8 -11.99 -1.28 11.27
C VAL A 8 -11.77 -0.23 10.18
N LEU A 9 -10.71 -0.38 9.36
CA LEU A 9 -10.30 0.65 8.40
C LEU A 9 -11.16 0.66 7.14
N LEU A 10 -11.79 -0.47 6.80
CA LEU A 10 -12.68 -0.58 5.65
C LEU A 10 -14.16 -0.76 6.05
N SER A 11 -14.53 -0.38 7.27
CA SER A 11 -15.93 -0.22 7.68
C SER A 11 -16.65 0.79 6.79
N ASP A 12 -17.98 0.76 6.74
CA ASP A 12 -18.76 1.71 5.92
C ASP A 12 -18.52 3.18 6.33
N GLU A 13 -18.19 3.41 7.60
CA GLU A 13 -17.87 4.74 8.13
C GLU A 13 -16.46 5.21 7.74
N ASN A 14 -15.46 4.32 7.78
CA ASN A 14 -14.05 4.70 7.65
C ASN A 14 -13.51 4.57 6.21
N ARG A 15 -14.11 3.71 5.39
CA ARG A 15 -13.53 3.26 4.10
C ARG A 15 -13.16 4.40 3.18
N ASP A 16 -14.04 5.38 2.97
CA ASP A 16 -13.79 6.44 2.00
C ASP A 16 -12.68 7.40 2.44
N ALA A 17 -12.64 7.75 3.73
CA ALA A 17 -11.57 8.54 4.30
C ALA A 17 -10.23 7.79 4.24
N PHE A 18 -10.22 6.50 4.59
CA PHE A 18 -9.01 5.68 4.56
C PHE A 18 -8.46 5.48 3.14
N VAL A 19 -9.34 5.28 2.14
CA VAL A 19 -8.94 5.21 0.72
C VAL A 19 -8.34 6.54 0.25
N ALA A 20 -8.91 7.67 0.66
CA ALA A 20 -8.38 8.99 0.31
C ALA A 20 -7.00 9.24 0.94
N ASP A 21 -6.82 8.83 2.19
CA ASP A 21 -5.52 8.93 2.87
C ASP A 21 -4.47 7.98 2.27
N ALA A 22 -4.86 6.75 1.92
CA ALA A 22 -3.98 5.82 1.20
C ALA A 22 -3.55 6.39 -0.16
N ARG A 23 -4.44 7.10 -0.84
CA ARG A 23 -4.12 7.82 -2.08
C ARG A 23 -3.11 8.93 -1.83
N THR A 24 -3.28 9.73 -0.77
CA THR A 24 -2.30 10.75 -0.37
C THR A 24 -0.92 10.14 -0.12
N VAL A 25 -0.84 9.02 0.62
CA VAL A 25 0.44 8.33 0.87
C VAL A 25 1.10 7.89 -0.44
N LEU A 26 0.34 7.32 -1.38
CA LEU A 26 0.87 6.93 -2.69
C LEU A 26 1.41 8.14 -3.48
N ASP A 27 0.67 9.26 -3.48
CA ASP A 27 1.10 10.50 -4.13
C ASP A 27 2.40 11.05 -3.55
N GLU A 28 2.54 11.04 -2.22
CA GLU A 28 3.75 11.45 -1.52
C GLU A 28 4.94 10.55 -1.85
N GLU A 29 4.75 9.23 -1.89
CA GLU A 29 5.80 8.27 -2.20
C GLU A 29 6.30 8.40 -3.64
N VAL A 30 5.39 8.58 -4.60
CA VAL A 30 5.77 8.84 -5.99
C VAL A 30 6.52 10.18 -6.09
N ARG A 31 6.03 11.23 -5.43
CA ARG A 31 6.68 12.56 -5.42
C ARG A 31 8.07 12.52 -4.78
N ALA A 32 8.28 11.69 -3.77
CA ALA A 32 9.54 11.57 -3.05
C ALA A 32 10.64 10.84 -3.85
N LYS A 33 10.30 10.03 -4.87
CA LYS A 33 11.31 9.27 -5.62
C LYS A 33 12.34 10.19 -6.30
N ARG A 34 13.61 9.79 -6.29
CA ARG A 34 14.74 10.59 -6.84
C ARG A 34 15.47 9.82 -7.94
N GLY A 35 16.32 10.53 -8.70
CA GLY A 35 17.10 9.97 -9.80
C GLY A 35 16.31 9.75 -11.10
N PRO A 36 16.96 9.27 -12.18
CA PRO A 36 16.34 9.11 -13.50
C PRO A 36 15.09 8.22 -13.48
N THR A 37 15.14 7.07 -12.79
CA THR A 37 13.99 6.17 -12.60
C THR A 37 12.85 6.85 -11.84
N GLY A 38 13.16 7.71 -10.86
CA GLY A 38 12.16 8.48 -10.13
C GLY A 38 11.47 9.53 -10.99
N VAL A 39 12.19 10.20 -11.90
CA VAL A 39 11.60 11.13 -12.87
C VAL A 39 10.64 10.40 -13.81
N MET A 40 11.06 9.23 -14.32
CA MET A 40 10.22 8.39 -15.17
C MET A 40 8.94 7.95 -14.46
N LEU A 41 9.05 7.46 -13.22
CA LEU A 41 7.88 7.01 -12.44
C LEU A 41 6.88 8.14 -12.18
N LYS A 42 7.37 9.33 -11.80
CA LYS A 42 6.52 10.52 -11.61
C LYS A 42 5.81 10.91 -12.90
N GLY A 43 6.52 10.89 -14.03
CA GLY A 43 5.95 11.19 -15.34
C GLY A 43 4.82 10.22 -15.71
N ALA A 44 5.09 8.91 -15.61
CA ALA A 44 4.09 7.88 -15.87
C ALA A 44 2.86 8.01 -14.96
N TYR A 45 3.08 8.21 -13.66
CA TYR A 45 2.01 8.38 -12.69
C TYR A 45 1.16 9.62 -12.96
N LYS A 46 1.78 10.75 -13.31
CA LYS A 46 1.07 11.98 -13.70
C LYS A 46 0.20 11.74 -14.93
N THR A 47 0.72 11.06 -15.96
CA THR A 47 -0.03 10.74 -17.18
C THR A 47 -1.22 9.85 -16.89
N VAL A 48 -1.05 8.78 -16.10
CA VAL A 48 -2.16 7.89 -15.71
C VAL A 48 -3.27 8.66 -15.01
N ASN A 49 -2.92 9.54 -14.06
CA ASN A 49 -3.92 10.36 -13.35
C ASN A 49 -4.61 11.37 -14.27
N ALA A 50 -3.92 11.92 -15.27
CA ALA A 50 -4.50 12.87 -16.22
C ALA A 50 -5.49 12.22 -17.19
N VAL A 51 -5.23 10.97 -17.60
CA VAL A 51 -6.09 10.23 -18.54
C VAL A 51 -7.22 9.49 -17.81
N HIS A 52 -6.94 8.97 -16.62
CA HIS A 52 -7.88 8.16 -15.84
C HIS A 52 -7.90 8.60 -14.37
N ALA A 53 -8.61 9.70 -14.09
CA ALA A 53 -8.69 10.30 -12.76
C ALA A 53 -9.13 9.33 -11.65
N THR A 54 -9.94 8.32 -11.97
CA THR A 54 -10.46 7.33 -11.00
C THR A 54 -9.64 6.05 -10.92
N PHE A 55 -8.75 5.77 -11.89
CA PHE A 55 -8.12 4.46 -12.02
C PHE A 55 -7.32 4.05 -10.77
N VAL A 56 -6.50 4.95 -10.26
CA VAL A 56 -5.67 4.67 -9.08
C VAL A 56 -6.52 4.46 -7.84
N ASN A 57 -7.59 5.26 -7.65
CA ASN A 57 -8.50 5.06 -6.52
C ASN A 57 -9.20 3.69 -6.61
N SER A 58 -9.59 3.26 -7.81
CA SER A 58 -10.13 1.93 -8.03
C SER A 58 -9.11 0.84 -7.69
N VAL A 59 -7.84 0.99 -8.10
CA VAL A 59 -6.77 0.04 -7.75
C VAL A 59 -6.56 -0.03 -6.23
N ILE A 60 -6.50 1.12 -5.55
CA ILE A 60 -6.37 1.18 -4.08
C ILE A 60 -7.53 0.44 -3.43
N ARG A 61 -8.78 0.73 -3.80
CA ARG A 61 -9.97 0.06 -3.25
C ARG A 61 -9.95 -1.46 -3.45
N VAL A 62 -9.42 -1.92 -4.58
CA VAL A 62 -9.33 -3.34 -4.92
C VAL A 62 -8.22 -4.06 -4.14
N LEU A 63 -7.09 -3.40 -3.88
CA LEU A 63 -5.93 -4.02 -3.21
C LEU A 63 -5.97 -3.90 -1.68
N LEU A 64 -6.58 -2.84 -1.15
CA LEU A 64 -6.58 -2.56 0.29
C LEU A 64 -7.07 -3.71 1.17
N PRO A 65 -8.17 -4.43 0.87
CA PRO A 65 -8.61 -5.54 1.70
C PRO A 65 -7.52 -6.59 1.91
N ASP A 66 -6.90 -7.05 0.82
CA ASP A 66 -5.86 -8.07 0.87
C ASP A 66 -4.60 -7.55 1.56
N PHE A 67 -4.23 -6.28 1.34
CA PHE A 67 -3.08 -5.66 1.99
C PHE A 67 -3.27 -5.56 3.50
N LEU A 68 -4.46 -5.18 3.97
CA LEU A 68 -4.74 -5.07 5.40
C LEU A 68 -4.80 -6.44 6.07
N GLU A 69 -5.34 -7.46 5.40
CA GLU A 69 -5.27 -8.85 5.89
C GLU A 69 -3.83 -9.32 6.02
N GLN A 70 -2.99 -9.05 5.02
CA GLN A 70 -1.59 -9.43 5.04
C GLN A 70 -0.78 -8.67 6.10
N LEU A 71 -1.14 -7.43 6.41
CA LEU A 71 -0.49 -6.63 7.45
C LEU A 71 -1.03 -6.90 8.87
N GLN A 72 -2.11 -7.68 9.01
CA GLN A 72 -2.69 -8.00 10.31
C GLN A 72 -1.69 -8.67 11.27
N PRO A 73 -0.91 -9.70 10.87
CA PRO A 73 0.05 -10.32 11.78
C PRO A 73 1.15 -9.36 12.26
N HIS A 74 1.57 -8.42 11.41
CA HIS A 74 2.53 -7.38 11.78
C HIS A 74 1.93 -6.42 12.81
N TRP A 75 0.65 -6.06 12.66
CA TRP A 75 -0.07 -5.23 13.62
C TRP A 75 -0.25 -5.94 14.98
N ASP A 76 -0.64 -7.22 14.97
CA ASP A 76 -0.80 -8.02 16.18
C ASP A 76 0.54 -8.16 16.94
N ALA A 77 1.64 -8.39 16.21
CA ALA A 77 2.97 -8.43 16.79
C ALA A 77 3.41 -7.07 17.36
N PHE A 78 3.11 -5.97 16.66
CA PHE A 78 3.37 -4.60 17.11
C PHE A 78 2.65 -4.27 18.42
N THR A 79 1.35 -4.55 18.49
CA THR A 79 0.52 -4.29 19.69
C THR A 79 0.98 -5.16 20.86
N SER A 80 1.28 -6.43 20.62
CA SER A 80 1.76 -7.36 21.65
C SER A 80 3.14 -6.98 22.21
N ALA A 81 4.01 -6.39 21.39
CA ALA A 81 5.31 -5.90 21.81
C ALA A 81 5.23 -4.61 22.66
N GLY A 82 4.08 -3.92 22.70
CA GLY A 82 3.92 -2.64 23.39
C GLY A 82 4.71 -1.50 22.74
N GLU A 83 5.01 -1.62 21.45
CA GLU A 83 5.71 -0.60 20.67
C GLU A 83 4.82 0.61 20.41
N ARG A 84 5.43 1.77 20.12
CA ARG A 84 4.69 3.04 20.00
C ARG A 84 4.45 3.52 18.57
N ASP A 85 5.25 3.04 17.61
CA ASP A 85 5.21 3.50 16.23
C ASP A 85 5.25 2.31 15.25
N PHE A 86 4.10 2.05 14.62
CA PHE A 86 3.93 0.93 13.69
C PHE A 86 4.70 1.15 12.39
N GLY A 87 4.88 2.40 11.95
CA GLY A 87 5.71 2.75 10.79
C GLY A 87 7.16 2.28 10.94
N THR A 88 7.76 2.55 12.09
CA THR A 88 9.12 2.13 12.46
C THR A 88 9.18 0.62 12.65
N PHE A 89 8.17 0.03 13.29
CA PHE A 89 8.08 -1.43 13.46
C PHE A 89 8.07 -2.17 12.13
N LEU A 90 7.30 -1.68 11.16
CA LEU A 90 7.18 -2.25 9.82
C LEU A 90 8.44 -1.99 8.99
N ALA A 91 9.07 -0.83 9.13
CA ALA A 91 10.35 -0.52 8.49
C ALA A 91 11.48 -1.47 8.93
N GLY A 92 11.48 -1.89 10.20
CA GLY A 92 12.40 -2.91 10.71
C GLY A 92 12.19 -4.31 10.11
N ARG A 93 11.04 -4.56 9.46
CA ARG A 93 10.67 -5.79 8.75
C ARG A 93 10.49 -5.56 7.26
N GLY A 94 11.20 -4.56 6.73
CA GLY A 94 10.88 -3.97 5.44
C GLY A 94 10.85 -4.96 4.29
N ASP A 95 11.84 -5.84 4.19
CA ASP A 95 11.93 -6.82 3.10
C ASP A 95 10.79 -7.84 3.17
N GLU A 96 10.55 -8.42 4.35
CA GLU A 96 9.46 -9.39 4.59
C GLU A 96 8.09 -8.79 4.26
N ALA A 97 7.77 -7.63 4.84
CA ALA A 97 6.49 -6.97 4.59
C ALA A 97 6.33 -6.53 3.11
N ALA A 98 7.42 -6.13 2.45
CA ALA A 98 7.37 -5.76 1.04
C ALA A 98 7.12 -6.97 0.13
N ASP A 99 7.79 -8.10 0.39
CA ASP A 99 7.59 -9.34 -0.35
C ASP A 99 6.16 -9.87 -0.18
N GLU A 100 5.64 -9.84 1.04
CA GLU A 100 4.27 -10.23 1.35
C GLU A 100 3.22 -9.38 0.59
N LEU A 101 3.36 -8.05 0.61
CA LEU A 101 2.47 -7.15 -0.11
C LEU A 101 2.58 -7.35 -1.63
N LEU A 102 3.79 -7.56 -2.14
CA LEU A 102 4.01 -7.78 -3.57
C LEU A 102 3.50 -9.14 -4.03
N ALA A 103 3.53 -10.17 -3.18
CA ALA A 103 2.97 -11.48 -3.50
C ALA A 103 1.46 -11.41 -3.80
N ILE A 104 0.72 -10.47 -3.20
CA ILE A 104 -0.69 -10.23 -3.53
C ILE A 104 -0.84 -9.68 -4.95
N VAL A 105 0.00 -8.73 -5.33
CA VAL A 105 -0.02 -8.14 -6.67
C VAL A 105 0.48 -9.15 -7.71
N ASP A 106 1.47 -9.97 -7.35
CA ASP A 106 1.97 -11.09 -8.16
C ASP A 106 0.82 -12.07 -8.48
N ARG A 107 0.10 -12.57 -7.46
CA ARG A 107 -1.05 -13.46 -7.64
C ARG A 107 -2.14 -12.83 -8.52
N ARG A 108 -2.41 -11.53 -8.36
CA ARG A 108 -3.40 -10.81 -9.19
C ARG A 108 -2.95 -10.65 -10.63
N ALA A 109 -1.67 -10.43 -10.87
CA ALA A 109 -1.11 -10.37 -12.22
C ALA A 109 -1.17 -11.74 -12.91
N GLU A 110 -0.85 -12.82 -12.18
CA GLU A 110 -0.94 -14.20 -12.66
C GLU A 110 -2.39 -14.61 -13.00
N ALA A 111 -3.35 -14.19 -12.18
CA ALA A 111 -4.78 -14.46 -12.41
C ALA A 111 -5.44 -13.54 -13.45
N SER A 112 -4.73 -12.53 -13.95
CA SER A 112 -5.31 -11.53 -14.85
C SER A 112 -5.57 -12.08 -16.25
N ALA A 113 -6.82 -11.96 -16.72
CA ALA A 113 -7.17 -12.23 -18.12
C ALA A 113 -6.52 -11.21 -19.10
N TYR A 114 -6.08 -10.05 -18.59
CA TYR A 114 -5.47 -8.98 -19.38
C TYR A 114 -3.96 -9.15 -19.44
N ARG A 115 -3.48 -9.93 -20.42
CA ARG A 115 -2.05 -10.22 -20.60
C ARG A 115 -1.16 -8.97 -20.71
N SER A 116 -1.67 -7.87 -21.27
CA SER A 116 -0.94 -6.61 -21.35
C SER A 116 -0.68 -5.98 -19.98
N ILE A 117 -1.63 -6.08 -19.04
CA ILE A 117 -1.50 -5.59 -17.67
C ILE A 117 -0.50 -6.45 -16.91
N ALA A 118 -0.60 -7.78 -17.02
CA ALA A 118 0.34 -8.70 -16.39
C ALA A 118 1.79 -8.47 -16.88
N LYS A 119 1.98 -8.26 -18.19
CA LYS A 119 3.29 -7.95 -18.78
C LYS A 119 3.85 -6.63 -18.26
N LEU A 120 3.04 -5.58 -18.24
CA LEU A 120 3.46 -4.27 -17.73
C LEU A 120 3.89 -4.37 -16.25
N TYR A 121 3.10 -5.07 -15.44
CA TYR A 121 3.44 -5.32 -14.05
C TYR A 121 4.78 -6.05 -13.91
N GLY A 122 5.00 -7.14 -14.66
CA GLY A 122 6.27 -7.89 -14.63
C GLY A 122 7.50 -7.03 -14.93
N GLN A 123 7.38 -6.03 -15.81
CA GLN A 123 8.47 -5.07 -16.08
C GLN A 123 8.75 -4.14 -14.89
N LEU A 124 7.71 -3.75 -14.15
CA LEU A 124 7.82 -2.86 -12.99
C LEU A 124 8.22 -3.61 -11.70
N ARG A 125 7.88 -4.90 -11.60
CA ARG A 125 8.10 -5.74 -10.41
C ARG A 125 9.55 -5.74 -9.93
N GLY A 126 10.51 -5.70 -10.86
CA GLY A 126 11.94 -5.67 -10.53
C GLY A 126 12.41 -4.42 -9.76
N GLN A 127 11.62 -3.33 -9.75
CA GLN A 127 11.88 -2.14 -8.92
C GLN A 127 10.85 -1.95 -7.82
N ALA A 128 9.73 -2.68 -7.87
CA ALA A 128 8.62 -2.52 -6.96
C ALA A 128 9.02 -2.79 -5.50
N HIS A 129 9.81 -3.85 -5.25
CA HIS A 129 10.27 -4.19 -3.90
C HIS A 129 10.95 -3.01 -3.19
N LYS A 130 11.99 -2.44 -3.81
CA LYS A 130 12.67 -1.25 -3.29
C LYS A 130 11.70 -0.09 -3.02
N HIS A 131 10.73 0.13 -3.90
CA HIS A 131 9.78 1.22 -3.73
C HIS A 131 8.77 0.97 -2.60
N VAL A 132 8.35 -0.28 -2.41
CA VAL A 132 7.47 -0.71 -1.32
C VAL A 132 8.20 -0.59 0.01
N VAL A 133 9.42 -1.13 0.15
CA VAL A 133 10.25 -0.99 1.36
C VAL A 133 10.36 0.48 1.80
N GLN A 134 10.62 1.38 0.85
CA GLN A 134 10.70 2.82 1.13
C GLN A 134 9.38 3.44 1.59
N ALA A 135 8.25 2.88 1.18
CA ALA A 135 6.91 3.37 1.50
C ALA A 135 6.36 2.85 2.84
N LEU A 136 6.85 1.70 3.32
CA LEU A 136 6.35 1.04 4.53
C LEU A 136 6.26 1.95 5.76
N PRO A 137 7.21 2.87 6.04
CA PRO A 137 7.06 3.79 7.17
C PRO A 137 5.77 4.62 7.09
N ARG A 138 5.47 5.24 5.92
CA ARG A 138 4.24 6.04 5.73
C ARG A 138 2.99 5.18 5.78
N VAL A 139 3.07 3.95 5.24
CA VAL A 139 1.96 2.99 5.29
C VAL A 139 1.64 2.61 6.73
N GLY A 140 2.64 2.30 7.55
CA GLY A 140 2.44 2.00 8.97
C GLY A 140 1.87 3.19 9.73
N THR A 141 2.36 4.41 9.49
CA THR A 141 1.79 5.63 10.08
C THR A 141 0.31 5.82 9.70
N LEU A 142 -0.06 5.57 8.44
CA LEU A 142 -1.44 5.64 7.97
C LEU A 142 -2.33 4.64 8.72
N ILE A 143 -1.91 3.38 8.80
CA ILE A 143 -2.67 2.32 9.47
C ILE A 143 -2.86 2.66 10.95
N GLN A 144 -1.79 3.03 11.65
CA GLN A 144 -1.86 3.38 13.06
C GLN A 144 -2.78 4.58 13.32
N ARG A 145 -2.73 5.62 12.46
CA ARG A 145 -3.63 6.76 12.54
C ARG A 145 -5.09 6.36 12.32
N GLY A 146 -5.33 5.49 11.33
CA GLY A 146 -6.68 5.01 11.02
C GLY A 146 -7.27 4.19 12.18
N MET A 147 -6.47 3.33 12.80
CA MET A 147 -6.89 2.55 13.97
C MET A 147 -7.21 3.47 15.16
N ALA A 148 -6.35 4.45 15.45
CA ALA A 148 -6.57 5.39 16.55
C ALA A 148 -7.76 6.35 16.33
N ALA A 149 -8.19 6.56 15.09
CA ALA A 149 -9.36 7.39 14.78
C ALA A 149 -10.69 6.62 14.88
N ALA A 150 -10.64 5.29 14.94
CA ALA A 150 -11.79 4.40 14.98
C ALA A 150 -12.06 3.81 16.38
N ASP A 151 -11.16 4.05 17.34
CA ASP A 151 -11.34 3.79 18.78
C ASP A 151 -12.08 4.95 19.47
#